data_AF-A0A9W6S255-F1
#
_entry.id   AF-A0A9W6S255-F1
#
_cell.length_a   1.000
_cell.length_b   1.000
_cell.length_c   1.000
_cell.angle_alpha   90.00
_cell.angle_beta   90.00
_cell.angle_gamma   90.00
#
_symmetry.space_group_name_H-M   'P 1'
#
loop_
_entity.id
_entity.type
_entity.pdbx_description
1 polymer ?
#
loop_
_entity_poly.entity_id
_entity_poly.type
_entity_poly.pdbx_seq_one_letter_code
_entity_poly.pdbx_strand_id
1 'polypeptide(L)'
;MFGVRTTTIARWARDGILSAVATPGGHRRYRRAEITAALRSVRSSERRRTEQDAVRLYDQGWSIRRVAEEFDMSYGAMRRLLVNNTRLRDRGAVRRSPGGT
;
A
#
# COMPACT_ATOMS: atom_id res chain seq x y z
N MET A 1 17.76 -16.45 -0.66
CA MET A 1 17.84 -15.22 0.16
C MET A 1 16.52 -14.46 0.07
N PHE A 2 16.07 -13.70 1.08
CA PHE A 2 14.70 -13.16 1.17
C PHE A 2 14.38 -11.92 0.31
N GLY A 3 15.33 -11.41 -0.48
CA GLY A 3 15.16 -10.16 -1.24
C GLY A 3 15.12 -8.89 -0.38
N VAL A 4 15.32 -9.01 0.94
CA VAL A 4 15.29 -7.91 1.91
C VAL A 4 16.71 -7.59 2.36
N ARG A 5 17.08 -6.31 2.35
CA ARG A 5 18.37 -5.86 2.90
C ARG A 5 18.40 -6.03 4.41
N THR A 6 19.55 -6.40 4.97
CA THR A 6 19.75 -6.58 6.41
C THR A 6 19.39 -5.33 7.23
N THR A 7 19.63 -4.14 6.68
CA THR A 7 19.23 -2.86 7.31
C THR A 7 17.72 -2.73 7.51
N THR A 8 16.93 -3.24 6.56
CA THR A 8 15.46 -3.25 6.65
C THR A 8 14.99 -4.18 7.76
N ILE A 9 15.63 -5.34 7.92
CA ILE A 9 15.34 -6.28 9.01
C ILE A 9 15.71 -5.67 10.36
N ALA A 10 16.88 -5.03 10.46
CA ALA A 10 17.30 -4.34 11.67
C ALA A 10 16.37 -3.17 12.03
N ARG A 11 15.85 -2.46 11.03
CA ARG A 11 14.84 -1.42 11.22
C ARG A 11 13.52 -2.00 11.74
N TRP A 12 12.99 -3.06 11.12
CA TRP A 12 11.77 -3.71 11.62
C TRP A 12 11.91 -4.21 13.06
N ALA A 13 13.09 -4.66 13.44
CA ALA A 13 13.37 -5.02 14.83
C ALA A 13 13.43 -3.82 15.79
N ARG A 14 13.82 -2.64 15.32
CA ARG A 14 13.78 -1.39 16.10
C ARG A 14 12.38 -0.81 16.19
N ASP A 15 11.62 -0.89 15.11
CA ASP A 15 10.24 -0.40 14.99
C ASP A 15 9.22 -1.36 15.66
N GLY A 16 9.69 -2.46 16.27
CA GLY A 16 8.85 -3.45 16.96
C GLY A 16 8.02 -4.35 16.03
N ILE A 17 8.21 -4.26 14.71
CA ILE A 17 7.52 -5.05 13.69
C ILE A 17 8.01 -6.51 13.70
N LEU A 18 9.25 -6.74 14.14
CA LEU A 18 9.88 -8.06 14.12
C LEU A 18 10.60 -8.37 15.43
N SER A 19 10.33 -9.53 16.02
CA SER A 19 10.99 -9.95 17.25
C SER A 19 12.40 -10.48 16.98
N ALA A 20 13.39 -9.87 17.64
CA ALA A 20 14.79 -10.27 17.56
C ALA A 20 15.17 -11.16 18.76
N VAL A 21 15.75 -12.32 18.50
CA VAL A 21 16.39 -13.11 19.56
C VAL A 21 17.82 -12.63 19.71
N ALA A 22 18.14 -12.02 20.84
CA ALA A 22 19.50 -11.66 21.18
C ALA A 22 20.32 -12.92 21.49
N THR A 23 21.47 -13.05 20.84
CA THR A 23 22.45 -14.08 21.18
C THR A 23 23.42 -13.55 22.26
N PRO A 24 24.09 -14.43 23.03
CA PRO A 24 25.04 -14.00 24.08
C PRO A 24 26.18 -13.09 23.59
N GLY A 25 26.42 -13.01 22.27
CA GLY A 25 27.39 -12.11 21.65
C GLY A 25 26.80 -10.82 21.03
N GLY A 26 25.56 -10.45 21.36
CA GLY A 26 24.94 -9.19 20.88
C GLY A 26 24.37 -9.24 19.46
N HIS A 27 24.60 -10.31 18.69
CA HIS A 27 23.98 -10.51 17.39
C HIS A 27 22.50 -10.86 17.53
N ARG A 28 21.69 -10.40 16.57
CA ARG A 28 20.25 -10.67 16.49
C ARG A 28 19.97 -11.81 15.52
N ARG A 29 19.20 -12.80 15.97
CA ARG A 29 18.67 -13.87 15.13
C ARG A 29 17.18 -13.64 14.88
N TYR A 30 16.75 -13.91 13.66
CA TYR A 30 15.40 -13.66 13.18
C TYR A 30 14.83 -14.96 12.62
N ARG A 31 13.61 -15.33 13.05
CA ARG A 31 12.93 -16.51 12.51
C ARG A 31 12.46 -16.21 11.09
N ARG A 32 12.57 -17.20 10.19
CA ARG A 32 12.10 -17.08 8.80
C ARG A 32 10.61 -16.73 8.73
N ALA A 33 9.78 -17.37 9.56
CA ALA A 33 8.35 -17.10 9.64
C ALA A 33 8.06 -15.63 10.01
N GLU A 34 8.76 -15.08 11.00
CA GLU A 34 8.63 -13.68 11.42
C GLU A 34 9.00 -12.71 10.29
N ILE A 35 10.10 -12.96 9.57
CA ILE A 35 10.50 -12.13 8.43
C ILE A 35 9.43 -12.16 7.34
N THR A 36 8.88 -13.34 7.03
CA THR A 36 7.82 -13.50 6.03
C THR A 36 6.52 -12.82 6.46
N ALA A 37 6.16 -12.90 7.75
CA ALA A 37 5.00 -12.23 8.30
C ALA A 37 5.16 -10.70 8.26
N ALA A 38 6.31 -10.18 8.66
CA ALA A 38 6.65 -8.76 8.58
C ALA A 38 6.60 -8.24 7.14
N LEU A 39 7.17 -8.98 6.18
CA LEU A 39 7.08 -8.67 4.75
C LEU A 39 5.63 -8.55 4.27
N ARG A 40 4.80 -9.55 4.61
CA ARG A 40 3.37 -9.54 4.25
C ARG A 40 2.67 -8.35 4.89
N SER A 41 2.92 -8.08 6.17
CA SER A 41 2.32 -6.96 6.91
C SER A 41 2.66 -5.61 6.28
N VAL A 42 3.94 -5.37 5.96
CA VAL A 42 4.39 -4.14 5.29
C VAL A 42 3.71 -3.98 3.94
N ARG A 43 3.74 -5.02 3.09
CA ARG A 43 3.09 -4.99 1.77
C ARG A 43 1.58 -4.76 1.87
N SER A 44 0.92 -5.36 2.86
CA SER A 44 -0.49 -5.12 3.13
C SER A 44 -0.74 -3.69 3.60
N SER A 45 0.13 -3.12 4.43
CA SER A 45 -0.01 -1.74 4.92
C SER A 45 0.17 -0.70 3.81
N GLU A 46 1.11 -0.92 2.89
CA GLU A 46 1.30 -0.08 1.70
C GLU A 46 0.08 -0.14 0.80
N ARG A 47 -0.43 -1.35 0.51
CA ARG A 47 -1.66 -1.51 -0.27
C ARG A 47 -2.82 -0.77 0.38
N ARG A 48 -3.04 -0.93 1.69
CA ARG A 48 -4.09 -0.19 2.42
C ARG A 48 -3.93 1.32 2.32
N ARG A 49 -2.70 1.83 2.33
CA ARG A 49 -2.44 3.26 2.18
C ARG A 49 -2.79 3.74 0.78
N THR A 50 -2.30 3.05 -0.26
CA THR A 50 -2.67 3.32 -1.65
C THR A 50 -4.17 3.26 -1.87
N GLU A 51 -4.84 2.25 -1.29
CA GLU A 51 -6.29 2.10 -1.33
C GLU A 51 -7.01 3.29 -0.69
N GLN A 52 -6.57 3.71 0.49
CA GLN A 52 -7.12 4.88 1.19
C GLN A 52 -6.88 6.18 0.43
N ASP A 53 -5.69 6.37 -0.13
CA ASP A 53 -5.36 7.57 -0.92
C ASP A 53 -6.21 7.62 -2.19
N ALA A 54 -6.42 6.48 -2.87
CA ALA A 54 -7.32 6.38 -4.01
C ALA A 54 -8.77 6.71 -3.64
N VAL A 55 -9.27 6.20 -2.51
CA VAL A 55 -10.61 6.54 -2.00
C VAL A 55 -10.72 8.03 -1.68
N ARG A 56 -9.72 8.61 -1.02
CA ARG A 56 -9.68 10.05 -0.69
C ARG A 56 -9.76 10.90 -1.95
N LEU A 57 -9.00 10.57 -2.98
CA LEU A 57 -9.02 11.31 -4.26
C LEU A 57 -10.38 11.18 -4.95
N TYR A 58 -10.96 9.98 -4.94
CA TYR A 58 -12.30 9.76 -5.47
C TYR A 58 -13.38 10.58 -4.73
N ASP A 59 -13.33 10.62 -3.40
CA ASP A 59 -14.26 11.41 -2.58
C ASP A 59 -14.08 12.92 -2.77
N GLN A 60 -12.87 13.38 -3.07
CA GLN A 60 -12.59 14.76 -3.52
C GLN A 60 -13.20 15.07 -4.89
N GLY A 61 -13.76 14.08 -5.59
CA GLY A 61 -14.45 14.25 -6.86
C GLY A 61 -13.61 13.89 -8.09
N TRP A 62 -12.46 13.24 -7.89
CA TRP A 62 -11.68 12.71 -9.02
C TRP A 62 -12.43 11.56 -9.69
N SER A 63 -12.30 11.45 -11.01
CA SER A 63 -12.89 10.34 -11.75
C SER A 63 -12.09 9.06 -11.55
N ILE A 64 -12.74 7.90 -11.60
CA ILE A 64 -12.09 6.59 -11.46
C ILE A 64 -10.92 6.43 -12.46
N ARG A 65 -11.04 6.99 -13.68
CA ARG A 65 -9.95 6.96 -14.68
C ARG A 65 -8.73 7.75 -14.24
N ARG A 66 -8.93 8.99 -13.75
CA ARG A 66 -7.82 9.84 -13.31
C ARG A 66 -7.12 9.27 -12.09
N VAL A 67 -7.88 8.71 -11.15
CA VAL A 67 -7.30 8.01 -10.00
C VAL A 67 -6.53 6.77 -10.49
N ALA A 68 -7.04 6.02 -11.46
CA ALA A 68 -6.34 4.87 -12.02
C ALA A 68 -5.00 5.27 -12.68
N GLU A 69 -4.98 6.34 -13.46
CA GLU A 69 -3.77 6.92 -14.07
C GLU A 69 -2.76 7.38 -13.00
N GLU A 70 -3.22 8.06 -11.95
CA GLU A 70 -2.36 8.55 -10.85
C GLU A 70 -1.59 7.42 -10.16
N PHE A 71 -2.22 6.25 -10.00
CA PHE A 71 -1.60 5.09 -9.37
C PHE A 71 -0.99 4.09 -10.37
N ASP A 72 -0.91 4.43 -11.66
CA ASP A 72 -0.47 3.55 -12.74
C ASP A 72 -1.21 2.19 -12.76
N MET A 73 -2.51 2.21 -12.48
CA MET A 73 -3.38 1.05 -12.42
C MET A 73 -4.40 1.07 -13.56
N SER A 74 -4.83 -0.11 -14.00
CA SER A 74 -5.94 -0.19 -14.96
C SER A 74 -7.25 0.31 -14.33
N TYR A 75 -8.09 0.96 -15.13
CA TYR A 75 -9.43 1.41 -14.73
C TYR A 75 -10.24 0.30 -14.05
N GLY A 76 -10.20 -0.93 -14.58
CA GLY A 76 -10.94 -2.05 -14.02
C GLY A 76 -10.42 -2.51 -12.66
N ALA A 77 -9.11 -2.40 -12.41
CA ALA A 77 -8.52 -2.67 -11.10
C ALA A 77 -8.89 -1.57 -10.10
N MET A 78 -8.80 -0.29 -10.52
CA MET A 78 -9.18 0.85 -9.69
C MET A 78 -10.68 0.85 -9.36
N ARG A 79 -11.54 0.53 -10.33
CA ARG A 79 -12.98 0.39 -10.09
C ARG A 79 -13.27 -0.70 -9.07
N ARG A 80 -12.64 -1.87 -9.17
CA ARG A 80 -12.78 -2.96 -8.19
C ARG A 80 -12.31 -2.54 -6.80
N LEU A 81 -11.18 -1.84 -6.72
CA LEU A 81 -10.65 -1.31 -5.47
C LEU A 81 -11.64 -0.35 -4.82
N LEU A 82 -12.18 0.61 -5.58
CA LEU A 82 -13.14 1.59 -5.08
C LEU A 82 -14.45 0.93 -4.69
N VAL A 83 -15.00 -0.01 -5.48
CA VAL A 83 -16.25 -0.73 -5.12
C VAL A 83 -16.11 -1.49 -3.80
N ASN A 84 -14.94 -2.09 -3.53
CA ASN A 84 -14.72 -2.87 -2.32
C ASN A 84 -14.52 -1.98 -1.07
N ASN A 85 -14.08 -0.73 -1.24
CA ASN A 85 -13.67 0.14 -0.14
C ASN A 85 -14.56 1.39 0.04
N THR A 86 -15.36 1.78 -0.95
CA THR A 86 -16.23 2.95 -0.90
C THR A 86 -17.53 2.70 -1.68
N ARG A 87 -18.57 3.49 -1.38
CA ARG A 87 -19.78 3.53 -2.19
C ARG A 87 -19.48 4.38 -3.42
N LEU A 88 -19.49 3.75 -4.59
CA LEU A 88 -19.37 4.49 -5.85
C LEU A 88 -20.47 5.56 -5.89
N ARG A 89 -20.05 6.81 -6.07
CA ARG A 89 -20.92 7.94 -6.33
C ARG A 89 -21.67 7.69 -7.63
N ASP A 90 -22.99 7.81 -7.54
CA ASP A 90 -23.89 7.83 -8.68
C ASP A 90 -23.77 9.20 -9.38
N ARG A 91 -22.70 9.36 -10.17
CA ARG A 91 -22.52 10.55 -10.99
C ARG A 91 -22.38 10.14 -12.45
N GLY A 92 -23.53 10.02 -13.10
CA GLY A 92 -23.66 10.50 -14.48
C GLY A 92 -23.41 12.00 -14.49
N ALA A 93 -22.15 12.44 -14.54
CA ALA A 93 -21.81 13.84 -14.73
C ALA A 93 -20.40 13.99 -15.28
N VAL A 94 -20.37 14.03 -16.61
CA VAL A 94 -19.40 14.82 -17.38
C VAL A 94 -19.08 16.13 -16.64
N ARG A 95 -17.83 16.29 -16.22
CA ARG A 95 -17.16 17.59 -16.33
C ARG A 95 -15.98 17.39 -17.25
N ARG A 96 -16.12 17.87 -18.50
CA ARG A 96 -14.98 18.15 -19.37
C ARG A 96 -13.99 18.98 -18.55
N SER A 97 -12.76 18.49 -18.40
CA SER A 97 -11.65 19.36 -17.97
C SER A 97 -11.25 20.21 -19.18
N PRO A 98 -11.02 21.52 -19.02
CA PRO A 98 -10.43 22.35 -20.08
C PRO A 98 -8.94 21.99 -20.25
N GLY A 99 -8.40 22.31 -21.42
CA GLY A 99 -7.15 21.79 -21.98
C GLY A 99 -5.92 21.82 -21.06
N GLY A 100 -5.09 20.78 -21.20
CA GLY A 100 -3.68 20.83 -20.87
C GLY A 100 -2.92 21.31 -22.12
N THR A 101 -2.22 22.44 -21.96
CA THR A 101 -1.19 22.96 -22.86
C THR A 101 0.06 22.09 -22.80
#